data_AF-A0A143YW70-F1
#
_entry.id   AF-A0A143YW70-F1
#
_cell.length_a   1.000
_cell.length_b   1.000
_cell.length_c   1.000
_cell.angle_alpha   90.00
_cell.angle_beta   90.00
_cell.angle_gamma   90.00
#
_symmetry.space_group_name_H-M   'P 1'
#
loop_
_entity.id
_entity.type
_entity.pdbx_description
1 polymer ?
#
loop_
_entity_poly.entity_id
_entity_poly.type
_entity_poly.pdbx_seq_one_letter_code
_entity_poly.pdbx_strand_id
1 'polypeptide(L)' 'MNSKQVAEIFNLSIDTLRYYERVGAIPPVERDKNGYRNYQTGDMNWIFLPKIYERPGSQWNPLSNFPN' A
#
# COMPACT_ATOMS: atom_id res chain seq x y z
N MET A 1 -8.15 -1.44 9.58
CA MET A 1 -7.58 -0.08 9.82
C MET A 1 -7.93 0.81 8.65
N ASN A 2 -8.19 2.09 8.87
CA ASN A 2 -8.52 2.99 7.76
C ASN A 2 -7.25 3.50 7.03
N SER A 3 -7.41 4.11 5.85
CA SER A 3 -6.28 4.58 5.04
C SER A 3 -5.40 5.60 5.77
N LYS A 4 -5.99 6.43 6.64
CA LYS A 4 -5.26 7.46 7.40
C LYS A 4 -4.33 6.83 8.43
N GLN A 5 -4.83 5.86 9.20
CA GLN A 5 -4.04 5.13 10.19
C GLN A 5 -2.86 4.41 9.53
N VAL A 6 -3.09 3.75 8.40
CA VAL A 6 -2.04 3.05 7.67
C VAL A 6 -1.00 4.02 7.10
N ALA A 7 -1.44 5.14 6.53
CA ALA A 7 -0.55 6.19 6.05
C ALA A 7 0.37 6.71 7.17
N GLU A 8 -0.14 6.94 8.37
CA GLU A 8 0.64 7.35 9.54
C GLU A 8 1.63 6.27 9.99
N ILE A 9 1.21 5.00 10.11
CA ILE A 9 2.08 3.87 10.52
C ILE A 9 3.27 3.73 9.56
N PHE A 10 3.01 3.83 8.26
CA PHE A 10 4.04 3.66 7.24
C PHE A 10 4.73 4.98 6.87
N ASN A 11 4.37 6.11 7.45
CA ASN A 11 4.85 7.44 7.06
C ASN A 11 4.75 7.66 5.53
N LEU A 12 3.62 7.26 4.96
CA LEU A 12 3.30 7.39 3.54
C LEU A 12 2.15 8.38 3.37
N SER A 13 2.05 8.96 2.17
CA SER A 13 0.83 9.70 1.82
C SER A 13 -0.32 8.72 1.53
N ILE A 14 -1.56 9.16 1.75
CA ILE A 14 -2.75 8.39 1.35
C ILE A 14 -2.75 8.14 -0.17
N ASP A 15 -2.23 9.08 -0.95
CA ASP A 15 -2.14 8.93 -2.40
C ASP A 15 -1.11 7.88 -2.82
N THR A 16 -0.03 7.70 -2.05
CA THR A 16 0.92 6.59 -2.25
C THR A 16 0.25 5.24 -2.01
N LEU A 17 -0.57 5.11 -0.96
CA LEU A 17 -1.33 3.88 -0.71
C LEU A 17 -2.32 3.57 -1.85
N ARG A 18 -3.03 4.60 -2.34
CA ARG A 18 -3.93 4.47 -3.50
C ARG A 18 -3.18 4.13 -4.77
N TYR A 19 -1.99 4.68 -4.93
CA TYR A 19 -1.11 4.37 -6.05
C TYR A 19 -0.71 2.89 -6.03
N TYR A 20 -0.27 2.38 -4.87
CA TYR A 20 0.08 0.97 -4.70
C TYR A 20 -1.10 0.02 -4.94
N GLU A 21 -2.31 0.37 -4.48
CA GLU A 21 -3.53 -0.37 -4.82
C GLU A 21 -3.81 -0.34 -6.34
N ARG A 22 -3.70 0.84 -6.97
CA ARG A 22 -3.99 1.04 -8.41
C ARG A 22 -3.04 0.27 -9.33
N VAL A 23 -1.76 0.17 -8.95
CA VAL A 23 -0.75 -0.56 -9.74
C VAL A 23 -0.67 -2.03 -9.39
N GLY A 24 -1.52 -2.53 -8.47
CA GLY A 24 -1.56 -3.93 -8.07
C GLY A 24 -0.44 -4.36 -7.12
N ALA A 25 0.31 -3.42 -6.52
CA ALA A 25 1.35 -3.73 -5.54
C ALA A 25 0.78 -4.17 -4.19
N ILE A 26 -0.47 -3.80 -3.90
CA ILE A 26 -1.25 -4.28 -2.75
C ILE A 26 -2.54 -4.88 -3.30
N PRO A 27 -3.04 -6.01 -2.78
CA PRO A 27 -4.33 -6.54 -3.17
C PRO A 27 -5.46 -5.53 -2.93
N PRO A 28 -6.60 -5.65 -3.65
CA PRO A 28 -7.77 -4.81 -3.43
C PRO A 28 -8.20 -4.87 -1.96
N VAL A 29 -8.28 -3.70 -1.32
CA VAL A 29 -8.60 -3.60 0.10
C VAL A 29 -10.12 -3.61 0.26
N GLU A 30 -10.61 -4.45 1.17
CA GLU A 30 -12.05 -4.49 1.50
C GLU A 30 -12.53 -3.13 2.03
N ARG A 31 -13.83 -2.86 1.83
CA ARG A 31 -14.47 -1.70 2.42
C ARG A 31 -15.25 -2.11 3.66
N ASP A 32 -15.20 -1.29 4.70
CA ASP A 32 -16.04 -1.47 5.87
C ASP A 32 -17.51 -1.14 5.58
N LYS A 33 -18.37 -1.38 6.58
CA LYS A 33 -19.81 -1.08 6.52
C LYS A 33 -20.15 0.40 6.22
N ASN A 34 -19.19 1.31 6.39
CA ASN A 34 -19.34 2.74 6.15
C ASN A 34 -18.73 3.15 4.79
N GLY A 35 -18.20 2.20 4.01
CA GLY A 35 -17.59 2.43 2.70
C GLY A 35 -16.12 2.87 2.74
N TYR A 36 -15.48 2.89 3.90
CA TYR A 36 -14.06 3.22 4.02
C TYR A 36 -13.18 2.00 3.77
N ARG A 37 -12.00 2.20 3.17
CA ARG A 37 -10.99 1.14 3.02
C ARG A 37 -10.59 0.61 4.40
N ASN A 38 -10.66 -0.70 4.56
CA ASN A 38 -10.33 -1.40 5.79
C ASN A 38 -9.15 -2.36 5.55
N TYR A 39 -7.95 -1.85 5.80
CA TYR A 39 -6.72 -2.63 5.73
C TYR A 39 -6.65 -3.60 6.90
N GLN A 40 -6.51 -4.88 6.60
CA GLN A 40 -6.23 -5.92 7.57
C GLN A 40 -4.73 -6.03 7.82
N THR A 41 -4.36 -6.76 8.88
CA THR A 41 -2.94 -6.98 9.22
C THR A 41 -2.18 -7.68 8.10
N GLY A 42 -2.83 -8.55 7.31
CA GLY A 42 -2.22 -9.18 6.14
C GLY A 42 -1.81 -8.19 5.04
N ASP A 43 -2.60 -7.12 4.85
CA ASP A 43 -2.35 -6.09 3.82
C ASP A 43 -1.10 -5.25 4.15
N MET A 44 -0.73 -5.16 5.42
CA MET A 44 0.45 -4.45 5.89
C MET A 44 1.76 -5.03 5.35
N ASN A 45 1.82 -6.35 5.15
CA ASN A 45 3.00 -7.01 4.61
C ASN A 45 3.30 -6.56 3.18
N TRP A 46 2.26 -6.29 2.39
CA TRP A 46 2.37 -5.79 1.02
C TRP A 46 2.83 -4.33 0.96
N ILE A 47 2.44 -3.52 1.95
CA ILE A 47 2.83 -2.09 2.04
C ILE A 47 4.30 -1.94 2.51
N PHE A 48 4.77 -2.86 3.34
CA PHE A 48 6.10 -2.80 3.92
C PHE A 48 7.22 -2.94 2.89
N LEU A 49 7.02 -3.81 1.88
CA LEU A 49 8.03 -4.10 0.86
C LEU A 49 8.37 -2.85 0.02
N PRO A 50 7.42 -2.16 -0.65
CA PRO A 50 7.69 -0.91 -1.37
C PRO A 50 8.47 0.12 -0.56
N LYS A 51 8.11 0.32 0.72
CA LYS A 51 8.75 1.31 1.59
C LYS A 51 10.23 1.03 1.83
N ILE A 52 10.63 -0.22 1.98
CA ILE A 52 12.06 -0.58 2.11
C ILE A 52 12.82 -0.20 0.84
N TYR A 53 12.19 -0.42 -0.31
CA TYR A 53 12.81 -0.16 -1.60
C TYR A 53 12.76 1.31 -1.98
N GLU A 54 11.84 2.16 -1.51
CA GLU A 54 11.72 3.58 -1.86
C GLU A 54 12.87 4.49 -1.34
N ARG A 55 14.00 3.91 -0.90
CA ARG A 55 15.21 4.65 -0.54
C ARG A 55 15.73 5.47 -1.74
N PRO A 56 16.26 6.69 -1.51
CA PRO A 56 16.85 7.50 -2.58
C PRO A 56 17.92 6.71 -3.34
N GLY A 57 17.77 6.61 -4.67
CA GLY A 57 18.67 5.83 -5.53
C GLY A 57 18.21 4.40 -5.83
N SER A 58 17.04 3.97 -5.35
CA SER A 58 16.45 2.72 -5.81
C SER A 58 15.79 2.86 -7.17
N GLN A 59 15.93 1.82 -7.98
CA GLN A 59 15.25 1.65 -9.27
C GLN A 59 13.96 0.83 -9.12
N TRP A 60 13.29 0.93 -7.95
CA TRP A 60 12.12 0.12 -7.67
C TRP A 60 10.95 0.51 -8.59
N ASN A 61 10.52 -0.45 -9.41
CA ASN A 61 9.35 -0.32 -10.25
C ASN A 61 8.28 -1.33 -9.77
N PRO A 62 7.12 -0.87 -9.27
CA PRO A 62 6.05 -1.77 -8.83
C PRO A 62 5.54 -2.68 -9.96
N LEU A 63 5.59 -2.22 -11.21
CA LEU A 63 5.07 -2.95 -12.37
C LEU A 63 5.97 -4.11 -12.83
N SER A 64 7.22 -4.22 -12.33
CA SER A 64 8.15 -5.26 -12.76
C SER A 64 8.23 -6.46 -11.80
N ASN A 65 7.79 -6.31 -10.55
CA ASN A 65 8.14 -7.22 -9.46
C ASN A 65 6.96 -7.97 -8.83
N PHE A 66 5.72 -7.68 -9.24
CA PHE A 66 4.54 -8.43 -8.79
C PHE A 66 3.92 -9.16 -9.99
N PRO A 67 3.77 -10.50 -9.93
CA PRO A 67 3.08 -11.23 -10.98
C PRO A 67 1.58 -10.87 -10.97
N ASN A 68 1.03 -10.68 -12.17
CA ASN A 68 -0.41 -10.49 -12.43
C ASN A 68 -1.25 -11.68 -11.93
#